data_AF-A0A7S2A1K1-F1
#
_entry.id   AF-A0A7S2A1K1-F1
#
_cell.length_a   1.000
_cell.length_b   1.000
_cell.length_c   1.000
_cell.angle_alpha   90.00
_cell.angle_beta   90.00
_cell.angle_gamma   90.00
#
_symmetry.space_group_name_H-M   'P 1'
#
loop_
_entity.id
_entity.type
_entity.pdbx_description
1 polymer ?
#
loop_
_entity_poly.entity_id
_entity_poly.type
_entity_poly.pdbx_seq_one_letter_code
_entity_poly.pdbx_strand_id
1 'polypeptide(L)'
;ISSASYLKAGIDLLCNDHWEICYDLSLQLHNLYVEAEYCNGHFEEVGHAAGVVIKQARSFEDKLRIFATLIKSLAAQNKLHDTMQIGFDVLRELGVQCPSPLPDKSVAARDIMKTSMALKNKSKDEFLNYHEMNEGSMTAAMKFLQILLNSSFIAKQEYLPLIIDQMMQLTL
;
A
#
# COMPACT_ATOMS: atom_id res chain seq x y z
N ILE A 1 -26.81 14.26 2.24
CA ILE A 1 -25.61 14.63 3.01
C ILE A 1 -24.58 13.53 2.77
N SER A 2 -23.37 13.86 2.30
CA SER A 2 -22.34 12.85 1.97
C SER A 2 -21.63 12.38 3.24
N SER A 3 -21.13 11.14 3.25
CA SER A 3 -20.29 10.60 4.33
C SER A 3 -19.08 11.52 4.60
N ALA A 4 -18.46 12.05 3.55
CA ALA A 4 -17.36 13.00 3.62
C ALA A 4 -17.71 14.27 4.41
N SER A 5 -18.93 14.81 4.23
CA SER A 5 -19.37 16.01 4.94
C SER A 5 -19.50 15.80 6.44
N TYR A 6 -19.97 14.62 6.88
CA TYR A 6 -20.03 14.27 8.31
C TYR A 6 -18.64 14.09 8.91
N LEU A 7 -17.73 13.44 8.19
CA LEU A 7 -16.36 13.25 8.63
C LEU A 7 -15.62 14.58 8.74
N LYS A 8 -15.81 15.49 7.78
CA LYS A 8 -15.26 16.84 7.83
C LYS A 8 -15.80 17.63 9.02
N ALA A 9 -17.10 17.59 9.28
CA ALA A 9 -17.69 18.22 10.44
C ALA A 9 -17.15 17.62 11.76
N GLY A 10 -16.93 16.31 11.80
CA GLY A 10 -16.30 15.64 12.94
C GLY A 10 -14.88 16.15 13.20
N ILE A 11 -14.08 16.30 12.14
CA ILE A 11 -12.73 16.89 12.22
C ILE A 11 -12.78 18.34 12.72
N ASP A 12 -13.73 19.14 12.21
CA ASP A 12 -13.86 20.55 12.59
C ASP A 12 -14.34 20.77 14.03
N LEU A 13 -14.91 19.75 14.66
CA LEU A 13 -15.33 19.75 16.06
C LEU A 13 -14.22 19.30 17.02
N LEU A 14 -13.09 18.80 16.51
CA LEU A 14 -11.95 18.42 17.35
C LEU A 14 -11.29 19.67 17.94
N CYS A 15 -10.72 19.54 19.14
CA CYS A 15 -9.94 20.62 19.76
C CYS A 15 -8.62 20.86 18.99
N ASN A 16 -8.00 22.03 19.14
CA ASN A 16 -6.78 22.35 18.38
C ASN A 16 -5.63 21.34 18.57
N ASP A 17 -5.49 20.77 19.77
CA ASP A 17 -4.41 19.84 20.13
C ASP A 17 -4.83 18.37 19.99
N HIS A 18 -5.84 18.08 19.15
CA HIS A 18 -6.44 16.76 19.00
C HIS A 18 -5.46 15.66 18.57
N TRP A 19 -4.45 15.99 17.78
CA TRP A 19 -3.38 15.04 17.41
C TRP A 19 -2.52 14.61 18.60
N GLU A 20 -2.47 15.40 19.67
CA GLU A 20 -1.79 15.02 20.91
C GLU A 20 -2.74 14.29 21.87
N ILE A 21 -3.92 14.87 22.10
CA ILE A 21 -4.85 14.46 23.15
C ILE A 21 -5.73 13.26 22.74
N CYS A 22 -6.17 13.22 21.48
CA CYS A 22 -7.06 12.17 20.96
C CYS A 22 -6.56 11.66 19.61
N TYR A 23 -5.29 11.25 19.58
CA TYR A 23 -4.57 10.79 18.39
C TYR A 23 -5.31 9.72 17.58
N ASP A 24 -5.75 8.63 18.23
CA ASP A 24 -6.37 7.51 17.53
C ASP A 24 -7.66 7.93 16.81
N LEU A 25 -8.48 8.75 17.48
CA LEU A 25 -9.71 9.31 16.90
C LEU A 25 -9.39 10.23 15.72
N SER A 26 -8.39 11.09 15.88
CA SER A 26 -7.93 12.02 14.85
C SER A 26 -7.45 11.27 13.62
N LEU A 27 -6.57 10.30 13.82
CA LEU A 27 -6.04 9.44 12.77
C LEU A 27 -7.16 8.68 12.04
N GLN A 28 -8.13 8.14 12.79
CA GLN A 28 -9.25 7.41 12.20
C GLN A 28 -10.17 8.31 11.38
N LEU A 29 -10.55 9.48 11.90
CA LEU A 29 -11.41 10.44 11.22
C LEU A 29 -10.77 10.97 9.93
N HIS A 30 -9.51 11.38 9.99
CA HIS A 30 -8.81 11.87 8.81
C HIS A 30 -8.62 10.77 7.76
N ASN A 31 -8.29 9.53 8.15
CA ASN A 31 -8.19 8.42 7.20
C ASN A 31 -9.53 8.14 6.50
N LEU A 32 -10.63 8.08 7.27
CA LEU A 32 -11.96 7.89 6.71
C LEU A 32 -12.37 9.04 5.79
N TYR A 33 -12.04 10.27 6.18
CA TYR A 33 -12.33 11.45 5.36
C TYR A 33 -11.65 11.35 3.99
N VAL A 34 -10.35 11.03 3.97
CA VAL A 34 -9.59 10.89 2.72
C VAL A 34 -10.14 9.74 1.85
N GLU A 35 -10.51 8.61 2.45
CA GLU A 35 -11.15 7.51 1.74
C GLU A 35 -12.51 7.91 1.14
N ALA A 36 -13.30 8.70 1.86
CA ALA A 36 -14.58 9.21 1.37
C ALA A 36 -14.39 10.19 0.20
N GLU A 37 -13.41 11.10 0.28
CA GLU A 37 -13.08 12.01 -0.82
C GLU A 37 -12.55 11.27 -2.04
N TYR A 38 -11.75 10.22 -1.85
CA TYR A 38 -11.32 9.33 -2.94
C TYR A 38 -12.52 8.67 -3.63
N CYS A 39 -13.47 8.12 -2.86
CA CYS A 39 -14.68 7.51 -3.41
C CYS A 39 -15.57 8.51 -4.16
N ASN A 40 -15.56 9.78 -3.76
CA ASN A 40 -16.26 10.85 -4.46
C ASN A 40 -15.50 11.39 -5.68
N GLY A 41 -14.25 10.95 -5.91
CA GLY A 41 -13.41 11.42 -7.01
C GLY A 41 -12.76 12.79 -6.78
N HIS A 42 -12.77 13.32 -5.55
CA HIS A 42 -12.18 14.62 -5.20
C HIS A 42 -10.67 14.48 -4.95
N PHE A 43 -9.92 14.14 -6.00
CA PHE A 43 -8.52 13.75 -5.87
C PHE A 43 -7.56 14.85 -5.39
N GLU A 44 -7.87 16.12 -5.61
CA GLU A 44 -7.09 17.24 -5.08
C GLU A 44 -7.18 17.28 -3.55
N GLU A 45 -8.40 17.16 -3.02
CA GLU A 45 -8.67 17.11 -1.58
C GLU A 45 -8.02 15.87 -0.93
N VAL A 46 -8.06 14.72 -1.63
CA VAL A 46 -7.34 13.51 -1.18
C VAL A 46 -5.87 13.80 -0.94
N GLY A 47 -5.20 14.48 -1.88
CA GLY A 47 -3.79 14.84 -1.74
C GLY A 47 -3.54 15.77 -0.54
N HIS A 48 -4.36 16.80 -0.39
CA HIS A 48 -4.24 17.76 0.71
C HIS A 48 -4.45 17.10 2.08
N ALA A 49 -5.59 16.41 2.25
CA ALA A 49 -5.95 15.77 3.50
C ALA A 49 -5.01 14.60 3.85
N ALA A 50 -4.51 13.86 2.85
CA ALA A 50 -3.49 12.83 3.07
C ALA A 50 -2.18 13.43 3.61
N GLY A 51 -1.78 14.60 3.09
CA GLY A 51 -0.59 15.31 3.56
C GLY A 51 -0.65 15.64 5.06
N VAL A 52 -1.84 15.98 5.58
CA VAL A 52 -2.06 16.22 7.02
C VAL A 52 -1.77 14.96 7.82
N VAL A 53 -2.33 13.80 7.42
CA VAL A 53 -2.11 12.53 8.10
C VAL A 53 -0.64 12.11 8.05
N ILE A 54 0.01 12.22 6.88
CA ILE A 54 1.42 11.85 6.71
C ILE A 54 2.33 12.67 7.63
N LYS A 55 2.00 13.95 7.84
CA LYS A 55 2.75 14.86 8.72
C LYS A 55 2.54 14.55 10.20
N GLN A 56 1.31 14.19 10.59
CA GLN A 56 0.92 14.03 12.00
C GLN A 56 1.08 12.60 12.52
N ALA A 57 1.17 11.61 11.64
CA ALA A 57 1.34 10.22 12.02
C ALA A 57 2.64 9.99 12.82
N ARG A 58 2.51 9.27 13.94
CA ARG A 58 3.57 8.96 14.92
C ARG A 58 4.46 7.81 14.50
N SER A 59 3.97 6.92 13.63
CA SER A 59 4.68 5.76 13.12
C SER A 59 4.53 5.64 11.60
N PHE A 60 5.29 4.72 10.99
CA PHE A 60 5.13 4.42 9.58
C PHE A 60 3.85 3.59 9.34
N GLU A 61 3.52 2.71 10.27
CA GLU A 61 2.34 1.86 10.28
C GLU A 61 1.05 2.69 10.18
N ASP A 62 0.99 3.80 10.92
CA ASP A 62 -0.12 4.76 10.89
C ASP A 62 -0.32 5.37 9.49
N LYS A 63 0.74 5.44 8.68
CA LYS A 63 0.71 6.01 7.33
C LYS A 63 0.30 4.99 6.27
N LEU A 64 0.31 3.69 6.55
CA LEU A 64 0.03 2.66 5.55
C LEU A 64 -1.38 2.82 4.95
N ARG A 65 -2.36 3.13 5.80
CA ARG A 65 -3.74 3.34 5.35
C ARG A 65 -3.84 4.52 4.38
N ILE A 66 -3.20 5.65 4.72
CA ILE A 66 -3.26 6.85 3.89
C ILE A 66 -2.47 6.68 2.59
N PHE A 67 -1.31 6.03 2.64
CA PHE A 67 -0.53 5.70 1.44
C PHE A 67 -1.32 4.82 0.47
N ALA A 68 -2.04 3.80 0.97
CA ALA A 68 -2.86 2.96 0.11
C ALA A 68 -3.92 3.77 -0.64
N THR A 69 -4.59 4.72 0.02
CA THR A 69 -5.60 5.59 -0.61
C THR A 69 -4.96 6.59 -1.58
N LEU A 70 -3.83 7.18 -1.22
CA LEU A 70 -3.10 8.12 -2.08
C LEU A 70 -2.63 7.44 -3.38
N ILE A 71 -2.02 6.25 -3.28
CA ILE A 71 -1.55 5.49 -4.44
C ILE A 71 -2.72 5.09 -5.34
N LYS A 72 -3.85 4.65 -4.76
CA LYS A 72 -5.09 4.37 -5.52
C LYS A 72 -5.62 5.61 -6.24
N SER A 73 -5.60 6.76 -5.57
CA SER A 73 -5.99 8.04 -6.16
C SER A 73 -5.10 8.44 -7.34
N LEU A 74 -3.79 8.25 -7.23
CA LEU A 74 -2.85 8.49 -8.33
C LEU A 74 -3.09 7.52 -9.49
N ALA A 75 -3.31 6.23 -9.19
CA ALA A 75 -3.62 5.22 -10.20
C ALA A 75 -4.92 5.55 -10.95
N ALA A 76 -5.97 6.00 -10.24
CA ALA A 76 -7.25 6.42 -10.83
C ALA A 76 -7.10 7.65 -11.74
N GLN A 77 -6.12 8.52 -11.47
CA GLN A 77 -5.77 9.67 -12.31
C GLN A 77 -4.78 9.33 -13.44
N ASN A 78 -4.46 8.04 -13.64
CA ASN A 78 -3.46 7.57 -14.59
C ASN A 78 -2.04 8.14 -14.35
N LYS A 79 -1.73 8.58 -13.12
CA LYS A 79 -0.41 9.04 -12.69
C LYS A 79 0.48 7.85 -12.29
N LEU A 80 0.60 6.89 -13.21
CA LEU A 80 1.14 5.56 -12.92
C LEU A 80 2.62 5.56 -12.52
N HIS A 81 3.39 6.55 -12.97
CA HIS A 81 4.79 6.70 -12.55
C HIS A 81 4.88 7.00 -11.05
N ASP A 82 4.12 8.00 -10.59
CA ASP A 82 4.06 8.40 -9.18
C ASP A 82 3.50 7.25 -8.32
N THR A 83 2.47 6.56 -8.83
CA THR A 83 1.92 5.34 -8.21
C THR A 83 3.00 4.29 -7.97
N MET A 84 3.83 4.00 -8.97
CA MET A 84 4.91 3.02 -8.85
C MET A 84 6.01 3.49 -7.92
N GLN A 85 6.42 4.75 -8.01
CA GLN A 85 7.47 5.31 -7.17
C GLN A 85 7.08 5.23 -5.68
N ILE A 86 5.92 5.78 -5.32
CA ILE A 86 5.45 5.77 -3.93
C ILE A 86 5.21 4.34 -3.45
N GLY A 87 4.63 3.47 -4.28
CA GLY A 87 4.40 2.08 -3.89
C GLY A 87 5.68 1.29 -3.65
N PHE A 88 6.73 1.49 -4.46
CA PHE A 88 8.02 0.86 -4.22
C PHE A 88 8.73 1.42 -2.97
N ASP A 89 8.60 2.72 -2.70
CA ASP A 89 9.16 3.32 -1.49
C ASP A 89 8.47 2.77 -0.24
N VAL A 90 7.14 2.65 -0.24
CA VAL A 90 6.38 2.04 0.86
C VAL A 90 6.78 0.56 1.06
N LEU A 91 6.94 -0.21 -0.01
CA LEU A 91 7.38 -1.60 0.10
C LEU A 91 8.78 -1.72 0.70
N ARG A 92 9.70 -0.81 0.34
CA ARG A 92 11.06 -0.77 0.90
C ARG A 92 11.04 -0.55 2.41
N GLU A 93 10.22 0.38 2.89
CA GLU A 93 10.03 0.64 4.32
C GLU A 93 9.39 -0.55 5.06
N LEU A 94 8.54 -1.33 4.37
CA LEU A 94 8.01 -2.61 4.88
C LEU A 94 9.03 -3.76 4.82
N GLY A 95 10.27 -3.52 4.38
CA GLY A 95 11.31 -4.54 4.24
C GLY A 95 11.20 -5.40 2.97
N VAL A 96 10.30 -5.04 2.05
CA VAL A 96 10.06 -5.75 0.81
C VAL A 96 10.80 -5.06 -0.34
N GLN A 97 11.82 -5.71 -0.86
CA GLN A 97 12.60 -5.17 -1.98
C GLN A 97 11.93 -5.49 -3.31
N CYS A 98 11.29 -4.50 -3.92
CA CYS A 98 10.93 -4.58 -5.32
C CYS A 98 12.08 -4.07 -6.19
N PRO A 99 12.48 -4.81 -7.24
CA PRO A 99 13.61 -4.44 -8.07
C PRO A 99 13.25 -3.25 -8.98
N SER A 100 13.64 -2.05 -8.53
CA SER A 100 13.53 -0.77 -9.23
C SER A 100 14.89 -0.05 -9.17
N PRO A 101 15.57 0.21 -10.31
CA PRO A 101 15.14 -0.05 -11.68
C PRO A 101 15.08 -1.55 -12.04
N LEU A 102 14.46 -1.86 -13.18
CA LEU A 102 14.35 -3.24 -13.67
C LEU A 102 15.72 -3.91 -13.77
N PRO A 103 15.86 -5.16 -13.28
CA PRO A 103 17.09 -5.92 -13.40
C PRO A 103 17.21 -6.51 -14.82
N ASP A 104 18.39 -7.03 -15.14
CA ASP A 104 18.57 -7.82 -16.35
C ASP A 104 17.64 -9.03 -16.38
N LYS A 105 17.13 -9.40 -17.57
CA LYS A 105 16.18 -10.52 -17.75
C LYS A 105 16.73 -11.84 -17.20
N SER A 106 18.03 -12.07 -17.29
CA SER A 106 18.67 -13.28 -16.78
C SER A 106 18.70 -13.32 -15.24
N VAL A 107 18.83 -12.16 -14.59
CA VAL A 107 18.78 -12.03 -13.13
C VAL A 107 17.35 -12.26 -12.66
N ALA A 108 16.38 -11.57 -13.29
CA ALA A 108 14.95 -11.76 -13.01
C ALA A 108 14.52 -13.24 -13.13
N ALA A 109 14.89 -13.90 -14.24
CA ALA A 109 14.55 -15.30 -14.47
C ALA A 109 15.16 -16.24 -13.41
N ARG A 110 16.39 -15.95 -12.96
CA ARG A 110 17.06 -16.73 -11.92
C ARG A 110 16.32 -16.64 -10.59
N ASP A 111 15.91 -15.44 -10.18
CA ASP A 111 15.24 -15.25 -8.90
C ASP A 111 13.85 -15.88 -8.88
N ILE A 112 13.08 -15.71 -9.96
CA ILE A 112 11.79 -16.41 -10.16
C ILE A 112 11.97 -17.94 -10.11
N MET A 113 13.04 -18.46 -10.70
CA MET A 113 13.32 -19.90 -10.69
C MET A 113 13.62 -20.40 -9.28
N LYS A 114 14.36 -19.63 -8.46
CA LYS A 114 14.63 -19.97 -7.06
C LYS A 114 13.33 -20.04 -6.25
N THR A 115 12.45 -19.04 -6.38
CA THR A 115 11.14 -19.03 -5.71
C THR A 115 10.30 -20.22 -6.15
N SER A 116 10.27 -20.54 -7.45
CA SER A 116 9.56 -21.71 -7.98
C SER A 116 10.09 -23.03 -7.43
N MET A 117 11.41 -23.18 -7.28
CA MET A 117 12.01 -24.36 -6.67
C MET A 117 11.69 -24.47 -5.17
N ALA A 118 11.74 -23.35 -4.44
CA ALA A 118 11.39 -23.31 -3.02
C ALA A 118 9.94 -23.77 -2.80
N LEU A 119 9.00 -23.32 -3.65
CA LEU A 119 7.60 -23.75 -3.62
C LEU A 119 7.43 -25.24 -3.94
N LYS A 120 8.14 -25.77 -4.94
CA LYS A 120 8.07 -27.20 -5.31
C LYS A 120 8.60 -28.13 -4.23
N ASN A 121 9.56 -27.67 -3.44
CA ASN A 121 10.17 -28.46 -2.37
C ASN A 121 9.32 -28.47 -1.09
N LYS A 122 8.22 -27.71 -1.01
CA LYS A 122 7.27 -27.80 0.11
C LYS A 122 6.33 -28.97 -0.06
N SER A 123 6.17 -29.74 1.01
CA SER A 123 5.24 -30.86 1.09
C SER A 123 3.78 -30.38 1.21
N LYS A 124 2.82 -31.22 0.80
CA LYS A 124 1.37 -30.91 0.95
C LYS A 124 0.98 -30.65 2.41
N ASP A 125 1.64 -31.30 3.36
CA ASP A 125 1.35 -31.17 4.79
C ASP A 125 1.89 -29.84 5.37
N GLU A 126 2.96 -29.28 4.79
CA GLU A 126 3.46 -27.94 5.14
C GLU A 126 2.54 -26.82 4.62
N PHE A 127 1.84 -27.05 3.50
CA PHE A 127 0.81 -26.10 3.01
C PHE A 127 -0.43 -26.08 3.90
N LEU A 128 -0.84 -27.22 4.45
CA LEU A 128 -2.02 -27.32 5.33
C LEU A 128 -1.75 -26.72 6.73
N ASN A 129 -0.49 -26.73 7.17
CA ASN A 129 -0.06 -26.15 8.43
C ASN A 129 0.50 -24.72 8.29
N TYR A 130 0.27 -24.08 7.14
CA TYR A 130 0.82 -22.77 6.89
C TYR A 130 0.25 -21.75 7.87
N HIS A 131 1.12 -20.97 8.51
CA HIS A 131 0.70 -19.89 9.39
C HIS A 131 -0.07 -18.88 8.53
N GLU A 132 -1.31 -18.58 8.93
CA GLU A 132 -2.06 -17.45 8.38
C GLU A 132 -1.15 -16.21 8.46
N MET A 133 -1.10 -15.38 7.40
CA MET A 133 -0.25 -14.17 7.34
C MET A 133 -0.64 -13.17 8.45
N ASN A 134 -0.25 -13.43 9.69
CA ASN A 134 -0.69 -12.69 10.88
C ASN A 134 0.23 -11.50 11.20
N GLU A 135 1.32 -11.30 10.45
CA GLU A 135 2.14 -10.11 10.58
C GLU A 135 1.52 -8.95 9.78
N GLY A 136 1.12 -7.89 10.48
CA GLY A 136 0.49 -6.71 9.88
C GLY A 136 1.31 -6.09 8.74
N SER A 137 2.65 -6.18 8.81
CA SER A 137 3.57 -5.73 7.77
C SER A 137 3.43 -6.54 6.47
N MET A 138 3.38 -7.88 6.54
CA MET A 138 3.23 -8.74 5.36
C MET A 138 1.87 -8.53 4.67
N THR A 139 0.80 -8.40 5.45
CA THR A 139 -0.53 -8.09 4.91
C THR A 139 -0.57 -6.69 4.27
N ALA A 140 0.11 -5.71 4.86
CA ALA A 140 0.24 -4.39 4.26
C ALA A 140 1.02 -4.47 2.93
N ALA A 141 2.17 -5.15 2.91
CA ALA A 141 2.98 -5.30 1.71
C ALA A 141 2.19 -5.96 0.57
N MET A 142 1.41 -7.00 0.87
CA MET A 142 0.53 -7.65 -0.11
C MET A 142 -0.48 -6.68 -0.74
N LYS A 143 -1.07 -5.77 0.06
CA LYS A 143 -1.99 -4.74 -0.46
C LYS A 143 -1.29 -3.78 -1.43
N PHE A 144 -0.06 -3.35 -1.12
CA PHE A 144 0.70 -2.47 -2.02
C PHE A 144 1.13 -3.20 -3.30
N LEU A 145 1.59 -4.46 -3.20
CA LEU A 145 1.91 -5.28 -4.36
C LEU A 145 0.71 -5.47 -5.29
N GLN A 146 -0.51 -5.66 -4.75
CA GLN A 146 -1.73 -5.74 -5.57
C GLN A 146 -2.05 -4.44 -6.31
N ILE A 147 -1.89 -3.29 -5.65
CA ILE A 147 -2.08 -1.98 -6.29
C ILE A 147 -1.05 -1.77 -7.42
N LEU A 148 0.20 -2.14 -7.15
CA LEU A 148 1.29 -2.04 -8.13
C LEU A 148 1.11 -3.00 -9.29
N LEU A 149 0.66 -4.24 -9.06
CA LEU A 149 0.39 -5.21 -10.11
C LEU A 149 -0.54 -4.65 -11.19
N ASN A 150 -1.67 -4.07 -10.75
CA ASN A 150 -2.65 -3.43 -11.64
C ASN A 150 -2.05 -2.24 -12.39
N SER A 151 -1.25 -1.43 -11.70
CA SER A 151 -0.65 -0.21 -12.26
C SER A 151 0.47 -0.53 -13.26
N SER A 152 1.28 -1.56 -12.97
CA SER A 152 2.35 -2.05 -13.85
C SER A 152 1.79 -2.71 -15.11
N PHE A 153 0.63 -3.37 -15.05
CA PHE A 153 -0.03 -3.92 -16.23
C PHE A 153 -0.27 -2.86 -17.32
N ILE A 154 -0.57 -1.63 -16.88
CA ILE A 154 -0.87 -0.49 -17.75
C ILE A 154 0.41 0.28 -18.11
N ALA A 155 1.29 0.55 -17.13
CA ALA A 155 2.46 1.41 -17.33
C ALA A 155 3.67 0.68 -17.94
N LYS A 156 4.07 -0.44 -17.33
CA LYS A 156 5.31 -1.17 -17.64
C LYS A 156 5.15 -2.65 -17.26
N GLN A 157 4.74 -3.44 -18.24
CA GLN A 157 4.44 -4.86 -18.04
C GLN A 157 5.66 -5.70 -17.60
N GLU A 158 6.89 -5.20 -17.81
CA GLU A 158 8.10 -5.91 -17.38
C GLU A 158 8.21 -6.08 -15.85
N TYR A 159 7.51 -5.26 -15.06
CA TYR A 159 7.47 -5.40 -13.60
C TYR A 159 6.53 -6.51 -13.12
N LEU A 160 5.57 -6.95 -13.94
CA LEU A 160 4.57 -7.95 -13.54
C LEU A 160 5.19 -9.24 -12.98
N PRO A 161 6.11 -9.94 -13.68
CA PRO A 161 6.68 -11.17 -13.15
C PRO A 161 7.47 -10.97 -11.85
N LEU A 162 8.05 -9.78 -11.65
CA LEU A 162 8.82 -9.44 -10.45
C LEU A 162 7.90 -9.17 -9.24
N ILE A 163 6.79 -8.46 -9.48
CA ILE A 163 5.77 -8.22 -8.45
C ILE A 163 5.13 -9.54 -8.02
N ILE A 164 4.79 -10.40 -8.98
CA ILE A 164 4.22 -11.74 -8.69
C ILE A 164 5.22 -12.59 -7.90
N ASP A 165 6.49 -12.59 -8.28
CA ASP A 165 7.53 -13.30 -7.54
C ASP A 165 7.61 -12.83 -6.08
N GLN A 166 7.56 -11.50 -5.86
CA GLN A 166 7.56 -10.94 -4.51
C GLN A 166 6.32 -11.33 -3.70
N MET A 167 5.15 -11.35 -4.33
CA MET A 167 3.92 -11.85 -3.68
C MET A 167 4.07 -13.31 -3.25
N MET A 168 4.69 -14.15 -4.08
CA MET A 168 4.95 -15.55 -3.75
C MET A 168 5.97 -15.68 -2.60
N GLN A 169 7.04 -14.89 -2.61
CA GLN A 169 8.05 -14.87 -1.55
C GLN A 169 7.47 -14.48 -0.19
N LEU A 170 6.48 -13.57 -0.13
CA LEU A 170 5.79 -13.22 1.11
C LEU A 170 4.93 -14.35 1.69
N THR A 171 4.60 -15.36 0.87
CA THR A 171 3.79 -16.52 1.27
C THR A 171 4.63 -17.79 1.44
N LEU A 172 5.96 -17.68 1.38
CA LEU A 172 6.91 -18.77 1.58
C LEU A 172 7.44 -18.76 3.01
#